data_AF-A0AAU2VDE4-F1
#
_entry.id   AF-A0AAU2VDE4-F1
#
_cell.length_a   1.000
_cell.length_b   1.000
_cell.length_c   1.000
_cell.angle_alpha   90.00
_cell.angle_beta   90.00
_cell.angle_gamma   90.00
#
_symmetry.space_group_name_H-M   'P 1'
#
loop_
_entity.id
_entity.type
_entity.pdbx_description
1 polymer ?
#
loop_
_entity_poly.entity_id
_entity_poly.type
_entity_poly.pdbx_seq_one_letter_code
_entity_poly.pdbx_strand_id
1 'polypeptide(L)'
;MQGQTDTDTERQAVANRLWQHGLHEDNVRYQQGNLFLVAQSLLAVAYSTISTSGSDTQPARVIAAFGIALTVIWVYVGHRHLRFSAALQRRIKSAVPDYAETSATCPPRGIGTTPVLVYALPSLAAIMWTVLLLIT
;
A
#
# COMPACT_ATOMS: atom_id res chain seq x y z
N MET A 1 -43.19 -14.05 14.01
CA MET A 1 -41.76 -14.05 14.37
C MET A 1 -40.83 -14.52 13.24
N GLN A 2 -41.32 -15.20 12.20
CA GLN A 2 -40.50 -15.73 11.09
C GLN A 2 -39.94 -14.68 10.11
N GLY A 3 -40.64 -13.55 9.90
CA GLY A 3 -40.16 -12.50 8.98
C GLY A 3 -38.99 -11.66 9.51
N GLN A 4 -38.69 -11.74 10.81
CA GLN A 4 -37.63 -10.96 11.45
C GLN A 4 -36.27 -11.68 11.37
N THR A 5 -36.29 -13.02 11.39
CA THR A 5 -35.10 -13.86 11.19
C THR A 5 -34.57 -13.80 9.76
N ASP A 6 -35.43 -13.68 8.75
CA ASP A 6 -35.00 -13.60 7.35
C ASP A 6 -34.31 -12.26 7.04
N THR A 7 -34.84 -11.15 7.56
CA THR A 7 -34.26 -9.81 7.39
C THR A 7 -32.94 -9.63 8.14
N ASP A 8 -32.74 -10.31 9.27
CA ASP A 8 -31.47 -10.31 9.99
C ASP A 8 -30.41 -11.16 9.27
N THR A 9 -30.82 -12.29 8.69
CA THR A 9 -29.92 -13.17 7.92
C THR A 9 -29.42 -12.49 6.64
N GLU A 10 -30.29 -11.77 5.91
CA GLU A 10 -29.89 -11.00 4.74
C GLU A 10 -28.90 -9.87 5.09
N ARG A 11 -29.16 -9.14 6.18
CA ARG A 11 -28.25 -8.08 6.65
C ARG A 11 -26.88 -8.62 7.02
N GLN A 12 -26.82 -9.76 7.72
CA GLN A 12 -25.57 -10.43 8.04
C GLN A 12 -24.82 -10.90 6.79
N ALA A 13 -25.52 -11.43 5.78
CA ALA A 13 -24.92 -11.85 4.53
C ALA A 13 -24.34 -10.67 3.72
N VAL A 14 -25.02 -9.53 3.71
CA VAL A 14 -24.52 -8.29 3.08
C VAL A 14 -23.29 -7.75 3.82
N ALA A 15 -23.34 -7.70 5.15
CA ALA A 15 -22.20 -7.26 5.97
C ALA A 15 -20.97 -8.17 5.78
N ASN A 16 -21.17 -9.49 5.74
CA ASN A 16 -20.09 -10.44 5.55
C ASN A 16 -19.43 -10.31 4.17
N ARG A 17 -20.22 -10.05 3.12
CA ARG A 17 -19.69 -9.78 1.76
C ARG A 17 -18.85 -8.50 1.71
N LEU A 18 -19.34 -7.42 2.32
CA LEU A 18 -18.59 -6.15 2.41
C LEU A 18 -17.28 -6.33 3.20
N TRP A 19 -17.31 -7.08 4.29
CA TRP A 19 -16.14 -7.39 5.09
C TRP A 19 -15.11 -8.23 4.33
N GLN A 20 -15.55 -9.30 3.66
CA GLN A 20 -14.69 -10.12 2.82
C GLN A 20 -14.07 -9.31 1.67
N HIS A 21 -14.83 -8.39 1.07
CA HIS A 21 -14.31 -7.51 0.03
C HIS A 21 -13.21 -6.58 0.57
N GLY A 22 -13.42 -5.98 1.75
CA GLY A 22 -12.40 -5.17 2.42
C GLY A 22 -11.13 -5.95 2.75
N LEU A 23 -11.27 -7.15 3.33
CA LEU A 23 -10.14 -8.06 3.62
C LEU A 23 -9.38 -8.46 2.35
N HIS A 24 -10.09 -8.69 1.25
CA HIS A 24 -9.48 -9.04 -0.02
C HIS A 24 -8.65 -7.87 -0.58
N GLU A 25 -9.19 -6.65 -0.56
CA GLU A 25 -8.46 -5.45 -1.00
C GLU A 25 -7.19 -5.20 -0.16
N ASP A 26 -7.28 -5.39 1.16
CA ASP A 26 -6.12 -5.25 2.04
C ASP A 26 -5.06 -6.33 1.77
N ASN A 27 -5.48 -7.57 1.52
CA ASN A 27 -4.54 -8.66 1.22
C ASN A 27 -3.81 -8.43 -0.12
N VAL A 28 -4.52 -7.99 -1.15
CA VAL A 28 -3.91 -7.61 -2.45
C VAL A 28 -2.90 -6.48 -2.26
N ARG A 29 -3.19 -5.50 -1.39
CA ARG A 29 -2.27 -4.40 -1.06
C ARG A 29 -1.00 -4.90 -0.36
N TYR A 30 -1.12 -5.81 0.59
CA TYR A 30 0.06 -6.39 1.27
C TYR A 30 0.93 -7.20 0.31
N GLN A 31 0.32 -8.01 -0.56
CA GLN A 31 1.05 -8.78 -1.57
C GLN A 31 1.80 -7.88 -2.55
N GLN A 32 1.17 -6.80 -3.01
CA GLN A 32 1.79 -5.80 -3.85
C GLN A 32 2.99 -5.14 -3.15
N GLY A 33 2.83 -4.70 -1.90
CA GLY A 33 3.93 -4.12 -1.11
C GLY A 33 5.11 -5.08 -0.94
N ASN A 34 4.84 -6.37 -0.74
CA ASN A 34 5.88 -7.39 -0.64
C ASN A 34 6.63 -7.58 -1.97
N LEU A 35 5.93 -7.65 -3.11
CA LEU A 35 6.54 -7.73 -4.44
C LEU A 35 7.45 -6.54 -4.72
N PHE A 36 7.06 -5.34 -4.33
CA PHE A 36 7.91 -4.15 -4.44
C PHE A 36 9.20 -4.30 -3.64
N LEU A 37 9.11 -4.75 -2.38
CA LEU A 37 10.29 -4.96 -1.54
C LEU A 37 11.24 -6.01 -2.12
N VAL A 38 10.71 -7.10 -2.66
CA VAL A 38 11.51 -8.12 -3.34
C VAL A 38 12.22 -7.51 -4.55
N ALA A 39 11.51 -6.76 -5.40
CA ALA A 39 12.13 -6.09 -6.55
C ALA A 39 13.23 -5.10 -6.13
N GLN A 40 13.00 -4.31 -5.07
CA GLN A 40 14.00 -3.38 -4.52
C GLN A 40 15.23 -4.11 -3.98
N SER A 41 15.05 -5.23 -3.28
CA SER A 41 16.17 -6.05 -2.78
C SER A 41 17.00 -6.64 -3.93
N LEU A 42 16.37 -7.11 -4.99
CA LEU A 42 17.07 -7.66 -6.16
C LEU A 42 17.89 -6.57 -6.88
N LEU A 43 17.33 -5.37 -7.04
CA LEU A 43 18.06 -4.22 -7.58
C LEU A 43 19.24 -3.83 -6.69
N ALA A 44 19.06 -3.82 -5.37
CA ALA A 44 20.14 -3.50 -4.42
C ALA A 44 21.28 -4.52 -4.48
N VAL A 45 20.96 -5.82 -4.59
CA VAL A 45 21.96 -6.89 -4.76
C VAL A 45 22.70 -6.73 -6.10
N ALA A 46 21.99 -6.43 -7.20
CA ALA A 46 22.60 -6.17 -8.50
C ALA A 46 23.55 -4.97 -8.45
N TYR A 47 23.12 -3.88 -7.82
CA TYR A 47 23.94 -2.68 -7.60
C TYR A 47 25.22 -3.00 -6.81
N SER A 48 25.10 -3.74 -5.70
CA SER A 48 26.24 -4.12 -4.88
C SER A 48 27.25 -4.95 -5.69
N THR A 49 26.76 -5.91 -6.48
CA THR A 49 27.61 -6.80 -7.29
C THR A 49 28.45 -6.02 -8.30
N ILE A 50 27.82 -5.08 -9.01
CA ILE A 50 28.48 -4.23 -10.02
C ILE A 50 29.41 -3.21 -9.38
N SER A 51 29.07 -2.71 -8.19
CA SER A 51 29.94 -1.78 -7.45
C SER A 51 31.21 -2.47 -6.94
N THR A 52 31.12 -3.75 -6.58
CA THR A 52 32.28 -4.53 -6.09
C THR A 52 33.17 -5.10 -7.19
N SER A 53 32.67 -5.23 -8.43
CA SER A 53 33.43 -5.84 -9.53
C SER A 53 34.50 -4.93 -10.14
N GLY A 54 34.68 -3.70 -9.62
CA GLY A 54 35.68 -2.74 -10.10
C GLY A 54 35.40 -2.19 -11.51
N SER A 55 34.21 -2.48 -12.07
CA SER A 55 33.76 -1.93 -13.34
C SER A 55 33.44 -0.44 -13.22
N ASP A 56 33.49 0.27 -14.34
CA ASP A 56 33.11 1.69 -14.45
C ASP A 56 31.83 2.00 -13.66
N THR A 57 31.74 3.17 -13.01
CA THR A 57 30.59 3.49 -12.13
C THR A 57 29.30 3.79 -12.89
N GLN A 58 29.36 3.89 -14.23
CA GLN A 58 28.21 4.12 -15.10
C GLN A 58 27.08 3.09 -14.96
N PRO A 59 27.31 1.77 -15.08
CA PRO A 59 26.27 0.75 -14.88
C PRO A 59 25.63 0.79 -13.48
N ALA A 60 26.39 1.11 -12.42
CA ALA A 60 25.85 1.26 -11.07
C ALA A 60 24.85 2.44 -11.00
N ARG A 61 25.17 3.58 -11.63
CA ARG A 61 24.28 4.75 -11.73
C ARG A 61 22.98 4.44 -12.48
N VAL A 62 23.04 3.64 -13.55
CA VAL A 62 21.84 3.23 -14.30
C VAL A 62 20.91 2.42 -13.40
N ILE A 63 21.45 1.47 -12.62
CA ILE A 63 20.65 0.68 -11.67
C ILE A 63 20.03 1.58 -10.59
N ALA A 64 20.79 2.55 -10.08
CA ALA A 64 20.27 3.50 -9.11
C ALA A 64 19.12 4.36 -9.68
N ALA A 65 19.24 4.82 -10.92
CA ALA A 65 18.17 5.54 -11.61
C ALA A 65 16.92 4.67 -11.81
N PHE A 66 17.08 3.39 -12.15
CA PHE A 66 15.97 2.44 -12.24
C PHE A 66 15.30 2.21 -10.88
N GLY A 67 16.08 2.12 -9.80
CA GLY A 67 15.58 2.04 -8.43
C GLY A 67 14.69 3.24 -8.08
N ILE A 68 15.15 4.46 -8.37
CA ILE A 68 14.37 5.69 -8.19
C ILE A 68 13.10 5.67 -9.04
N ALA A 69 13.20 5.37 -10.34
CA ALA A 69 12.05 5.33 -11.23
C ALA A 69 10.97 4.35 -10.72
N LEU A 70 11.39 3.16 -10.28
CA LEU A 70 10.49 2.16 -9.71
C LEU A 70 9.83 2.66 -8.42
N THR A 71 10.57 3.35 -7.53
CA THR A 71 9.99 3.96 -6.32
C THR A 71 8.98 5.06 -6.63
N VAL A 72 9.24 5.92 -7.63
CA VAL A 72 8.33 7.00 -8.03
C VAL A 72 7.04 6.43 -8.62
N ILE A 73 7.15 5.42 -9.50
CA ILE A 73 5.99 4.70 -10.03
C ILE A 73 5.17 4.09 -8.88
N TRP A 74 5.85 3.51 -7.88
CA TRP A 74 5.18 2.95 -6.72
C TRP A 74 4.45 3.98 -5.87
N VAL A 75 5.09 5.12 -5.57
CA VAL A 75 4.45 6.24 -4.85
C VAL A 75 3.23 6.74 -5.61
N TYR A 76 3.30 6.83 -6.94
CA TYR A 76 2.18 7.26 -7.78
C TYR A 76 1.01 6.26 -7.73
N VAL A 77 1.29 4.96 -7.85
CA VAL A 77 0.28 3.89 -7.74
C VAL A 77 -0.31 3.86 -6.33
N GLY A 78 0.52 3.93 -5.29
CA GLY A 78 0.10 3.98 -3.90
C GLY A 78 -0.78 5.19 -3.59
N HIS A 79 -0.41 6.37 -4.09
CA HIS A 79 -1.21 7.59 -3.98
C HIS A 79 -2.57 7.45 -4.69
N ARG A 80 -2.58 6.90 -5.91
CA ARG A 80 -3.83 6.66 -6.64
C ARG A 80 -4.75 5.68 -5.89
N HIS A 81 -4.19 4.60 -5.34
CA HIS A 81 -4.94 3.62 -4.57
C HIS A 81 -5.49 4.19 -3.25
N LEU A 82 -4.71 4.99 -2.52
CA LEU A 82 -5.19 5.67 -1.31
C LEU A 82 -6.36 6.60 -1.60
N ARG A 83 -6.30 7.32 -2.73
CA ARG A 83 -7.40 8.18 -3.16
C ARG A 83 -8.67 7.39 -3.48
N PHE A 84 -8.52 6.21 -4.09
CA PHE A 84 -9.62 5.30 -4.39
C PHE A 84 -10.23 4.70 -3.11
N SER A 85 -9.38 4.22 -2.18
CA SER A 85 -9.84 3.67 -0.90
C SER A 85 -10.48 4.73 0.00
N ALA A 86 -10.02 5.98 -0.04
CA ALA A 86 -10.68 7.08 0.67
C ALA A 86 -12.08 7.37 0.10
N ALA A 87 -12.25 7.28 -1.23
CA ALA A 87 -13.55 7.41 -1.87
C ALA A 87 -14.49 6.22 -1.55
N LEU A 88 -13.93 5.00 -1.48
CA LEU A 88 -14.67 3.79 -1.12
C LEU A 88 -15.10 3.80 0.35
N GLN A 89 -14.22 4.20 1.27
CA GLN A 89 -14.55 4.38 2.69
C GLN A 89 -15.68 5.40 2.90
N ARG A 90 -15.70 6.49 2.13
CA ARG A 90 -16.81 7.45 2.16
C ARG A 90 -18.13 6.82 1.72
N ARG A 91 -18.11 5.98 0.68
CA ARG A 91 -19.30 5.24 0.21
C ARG A 91 -19.77 4.19 1.22
N ILE A 92 -18.86 3.47 1.86
CA ILE A 92 -19.19 2.48 2.90
C ILE A 92 -19.80 3.18 4.12
N LYS A 93 -19.24 4.31 4.56
CA LYS A 93 -19.82 5.14 5.65
C LYS A 93 -21.23 5.64 5.34
N SER A 94 -21.53 5.96 4.09
CA SER A 94 -22.89 6.37 3.69
C SER A 94 -23.88 5.22 3.55
N ALA A 95 -23.40 3.99 3.34
CA ALA A 95 -24.25 2.82 3.09
C ALA A 95 -24.59 2.01 4.35
N VAL A 96 -23.79 2.11 5.42
CA VAL A 96 -23.99 1.34 6.66
C VAL A 96 -24.00 2.28 7.88
N PRO A 97 -25.18 2.68 8.39
CA PRO A 97 -25.30 3.61 9.51
C PRO A 97 -24.71 3.06 10.82
N ASP A 98 -24.79 1.74 11.06
CA ASP A 98 -24.19 1.08 12.24
C ASP A 98 -22.65 1.23 12.29
N TYR A 99 -22.02 1.31 11.11
CA TYR A 99 -20.57 1.56 11.00
C TYR A 99 -20.24 3.04 11.23
N ALA A 100 -21.17 3.95 10.90
CA ALA A 100 -21.03 5.37 11.19
C ALA A 100 -21.06 5.64 12.70
N GLU A 101 -21.99 5.01 13.44
CA GLU A 101 -22.06 5.09 14.91
C GLU A 101 -20.81 4.55 15.59
N THR A 102 -20.32 3.38 15.16
CA THR A 102 -19.10 2.77 15.70
C THR A 102 -17.85 3.63 15.40
N SER A 103 -17.79 4.23 14.21
CA SER A 103 -16.70 5.16 13.84
C SER A 103 -16.78 6.52 14.54
N ALA A 104 -17.96 6.91 15.03
CA ALA A 104 -18.18 8.13 15.80
C ALA A 104 -17.83 7.93 17.28
N THR A 105 -18.01 6.72 17.82
CA THR A 105 -17.59 6.35 19.18
C THR A 105 -16.08 6.09 19.29
N CYS A 106 -15.48 5.50 18.25
CA CYS A 106 -14.03 5.34 18.14
C CYS A 106 -13.51 6.14 16.94
N PRO A 107 -13.44 7.49 17.01
CA PRO A 107 -12.82 8.27 15.97
C PRO A 107 -11.36 7.81 15.85
N PRO A 108 -10.89 7.39 14.66
CA PRO A 108 -9.48 7.05 14.47
C PRO A 108 -8.66 8.30 14.75
N ARG A 109 -8.04 8.36 15.94
CA ARG A 109 -7.13 9.42 16.33
C ARG A 109 -5.83 9.23 15.57
N GLY A 110 -5.63 10.03 14.52
CA GLY A 110 -4.34 10.18 13.85
C GLY A 110 -4.34 9.86 12.36
N ILE A 111 -3.16 10.00 11.77
CA ILE A 111 -2.88 9.59 10.40
C ILE A 111 -3.06 8.06 10.36
N GLY A 112 -3.93 7.56 9.49
CA GLY A 112 -4.13 6.11 9.36
C GLY A 112 -2.79 5.40 9.17
N THR A 113 -2.59 4.26 9.82
CA THR A 113 -1.36 3.47 9.68
C THR A 113 -1.12 3.03 8.24
N THR A 114 -2.21 2.88 7.47
CA THR A 114 -2.22 2.46 6.06
C THR A 114 -1.50 3.44 5.12
N PRO A 115 -1.81 4.75 5.09
CA PRO A 115 -1.03 5.69 4.29
C PRO A 115 0.43 5.79 4.76
N VAL A 116 0.71 5.68 6.05
CA VAL A 116 2.10 5.68 6.54
C VAL A 116 2.87 4.50 5.97
N LEU A 117 2.34 3.27 6.02
CA LEU A 117 3.03 2.12 5.43
C LEU A 117 3.23 2.25 3.92
N VAL A 118 2.19 2.73 3.21
CA VAL A 118 2.21 2.85 1.74
C VAL A 118 3.23 3.89 1.26
N TYR A 119 3.50 4.94 2.03
CA TYR A 119 4.51 5.96 1.68
C TYR A 119 5.87 5.72 2.33
N ALA A 120 5.93 5.29 3.58
CA ALA A 120 7.20 5.15 4.31
C ALA A 120 8.14 4.14 3.63
N LEU A 121 7.60 3.00 3.19
CA LEU A 121 8.38 1.96 2.50
C LEU A 121 9.04 2.45 1.20
N PRO A 122 8.29 2.99 0.21
CA PRO A 122 8.90 3.51 -1.00
C PRO A 122 9.71 4.79 -0.77
N SER A 123 9.38 5.64 0.21
CA SER A 123 10.19 6.81 0.56
C SER A 123 11.55 6.42 1.10
N LEU A 124 11.64 5.40 1.96
CA LEU A 124 12.92 4.88 2.46
C LEU A 124 13.78 4.32 1.31
N ALA A 125 13.16 3.56 0.40
CA ALA A 125 13.85 3.06 -0.79
C ALA A 125 14.33 4.20 -1.71
N ALA A 126 13.51 5.24 -1.92
CA ALA A 126 13.89 6.40 -2.72
C ALA A 126 15.07 7.16 -2.09
N ILE A 127 15.07 7.36 -0.77
CA ILE A 127 16.18 7.97 -0.03
C ILE A 127 17.45 7.13 -0.21
N MET A 128 17.37 5.81 -0.02
CA MET A 128 18.49 4.89 -0.22
C MET A 128 19.11 5.04 -1.61
N TRP A 129 18.31 5.00 -2.67
CA TRP A 129 18.82 5.15 -4.04
C TRP A 129 19.39 6.54 -4.34
N THR A 130 18.77 7.59 -3.78
CA THR A 130 19.28 8.96 -3.93
C THR A 130 20.66 9.11 -3.29
N VAL A 131 20.85 8.53 -2.10
CA VAL A 131 22.14 8.52 -1.41
C VAL A 131 23.18 7.72 -2.20
N LEU A 132 22.84 6.54 -2.72
CA LEU A 132 23.75 5.73 -3.54
C LEU A 132 24.16 6.46 -4.83
N LEU A 133 23.24 7.17 -5.46
CA LEU A 133 23.51 7.94 -6.68
C LEU A 133 24.40 9.17 -6.40
N LEU A 134 24.26 9.80 -5.23
CA LEU A 134 25.13 10.93 -4.83
C LEU A 134 26.55 10.50 -4.47
N ILE A 135 26.72 9.29 -3.93
CA ILE A 135 28.03 8.76 -3.51
C ILE A 135 28.85 8.25 -4.72
N THR A 136 28.18 7.86 -5.80
CA THR A 136 28.77 7.17 -6.96
C THR A 136 29.03 8.10 -8.12
#